data_AF-F2KJG9-F1
#
_entry.id   AF-F2KJG9-F1
#
_cell.length_a   1.000
_cell.length_b   1.000
_cell.length_c   1.000
_cell.angle_alpha   90.00
_cell.angle_beta   90.00
_cell.angle_gamma   90.00
#
_symmetry.space_group_name_H-M   'P 1'
#
loop_
_entity.id
_entity.type
_entity.pdbx_description
1 polymer ?
#
loop_
_entity_poly.entity_id
_entity_poly.type
_entity_poly.pdbx_seq_one_letter_code
_entity_poly.pdbx_strand_id
1 'polypeptide(L)'
;MNPEVGIFSFLFAATFVVLYLIARQVRRGVAYANRSEAPKERAGIYCVVVAIMGFAVGSLYQPLHERGAACIEASQPVVQCVLFQAR
;
A
#
# COMPACT_ATOMS: atom_id res chain seq x y z
N MET A 1 16.77 4.47 -4.31
CA MET A 1 15.71 5.31 -3.73
C MET A 1 15.86 5.22 -2.24
N ASN A 2 16.09 6.34 -1.57
CA ASN A 2 16.13 6.36 -0.11
C ASN A 2 14.68 6.34 0.38
N PRO A 3 14.30 5.44 1.29
CA PRO A 3 12.96 5.44 1.84
C PRO A 3 12.76 6.70 2.68
N GLU A 4 11.66 7.41 2.43
CA GLU A 4 11.30 8.61 3.17
C GLU A 4 9.96 8.37 3.87
N VAL A 5 9.93 8.63 5.17
CA VAL A 5 8.72 8.47 5.96
C VAL A 5 7.87 9.72 5.79
N GLY A 6 6.68 9.57 5.23
CA GLY A 6 5.73 10.66 5.14
C GLY A 6 4.29 10.19 5.11
N ILE A 7 3.38 11.06 4.65
CA ILE A 7 1.93 10.82 4.70
C ILE A 7 1.56 9.53 3.95
N PHE A 8 2.23 9.22 2.83
CA PHE A 8 1.96 8.01 2.08
C PHE A 8 2.36 6.74 2.85
N SER A 9 3.38 6.77 3.70
CA SER A 9 3.72 5.62 4.56
C SER A 9 2.55 5.22 5.47
N PHE A 10 1.91 6.19 6.11
CA PHE A 10 0.75 5.94 6.99
C PHE A 10 -0.51 5.63 6.19
N LEU A 11 -0.72 6.32 5.07
CA LEU A 11 -1.87 6.09 4.18
C LEU A 11 -1.86 4.65 3.67
N PHE A 12 -0.75 4.19 3.10
CA PHE A 12 -0.62 2.84 2.58
C PHE A 12 -0.69 1.78 3.69
N ALA A 13 -0.13 2.04 4.87
CA ALA A 13 -0.30 1.16 6.03
C ALA A 13 -1.79 0.94 6.38
N ALA A 14 -2.56 2.03 6.47
CA ALA A 14 -3.99 1.96 6.74
C ALA A 14 -4.76 1.28 5.59
N THR A 15 -4.46 1.64 4.34
CA THR A 15 -5.10 1.03 3.16
C THR A 15 -4.87 -0.48 3.11
N PHE A 16 -3.65 -0.96 3.37
CA PHE A 16 -3.35 -2.39 3.37
C PHE A 16 -4.10 -3.16 4.47
N VAL A 17 -4.23 -2.56 5.66
CA VAL A 17 -5.05 -3.14 6.75
C VAL A 17 -6.52 -3.23 6.33
N VAL A 18 -7.08 -2.15 5.77
CA VAL A 18 -8.47 -2.13 5.32
C VAL A 18 -8.70 -3.18 4.23
N LEU A 19 -7.81 -3.26 3.24
CA LEU A 19 -7.88 -4.27 2.17
C LEU A 19 -7.81 -5.69 2.73
N TYR A 20 -6.95 -5.96 3.70
CA TYR A 20 -6.89 -7.26 4.37
C TYR A 20 -8.21 -7.60 5.08
N LEU A 21 -8.79 -6.64 5.80
CA LEU A 21 -10.07 -6.85 6.48
C LEU A 21 -11.21 -7.13 5.49
N ILE A 22 -11.27 -6.38 4.38
CA ILE A 22 -12.24 -6.62 3.31
C ILE A 22 -12.05 -8.02 2.72
N ALA A 23 -10.82 -8.39 2.35
CA ALA A 23 -10.51 -9.71 1.83
C ALA A 23 -10.90 -10.83 2.81
N ARG A 24 -10.70 -10.61 4.12
CA ARG A 24 -11.13 -11.54 5.17
C ARG A 24 -12.65 -11.71 5.22
N GLN A 25 -13.42 -10.62 5.09
CA GLN A 25 -14.89 -10.73 5.04
C GLN A 25 -15.37 -11.45 3.78
N VAL A 26 -14.74 -11.18 2.63
CA VAL A 26 -15.03 -11.91 1.39
C VAL A 26 -14.77 -13.40 1.59
N ARG A 27 -13.63 -13.79 2.18
CA ARG A 27 -13.34 -15.21 2.48
C ARG A 27 -14.34 -15.85 3.43
N ARG A 28 -14.84 -15.11 4.42
CA ARG A 28 -15.93 -15.59 5.30
C ARG A 28 -17.23 -15.80 4.53
N GLY A 29 -17.60 -14.86 3.65
CA GLY A 29 -18.77 -14.99 2.79
C GLY A 29 -18.68 -16.19 1.84
N VAL A 30 -17.51 -16.41 1.24
CA VAL A 30 -17.24 -17.58 0.39
C VAL A 30 -17.31 -18.88 1.20
N ALA A 31 -16.74 -18.92 2.40
CA ALA A 31 -16.82 -20.11 3.25
C ALA A 31 -18.27 -20.41 3.67
N TYR A 32 -19.05 -19.39 4.00
CA TYR A 32 -20.47 -19.51 4.28
C TYR A 32 -21.24 -20.07 3.08
N ALA A 33 -21.03 -19.52 1.88
CA ALA A 33 -21.67 -19.99 0.66
C ALA A 33 -21.34 -21.47 0.35
N ASN A 34 -20.10 -21.89 0.63
CA ASN A 34 -19.63 -23.25 0.38
C ASN A 34 -19.87 -24.22 1.55
N ARG A 35 -20.56 -23.80 2.63
CA ARG A 35 -20.71 -24.57 3.88
C ARG A 35 -19.38 -25.10 4.42
N SER A 36 -18.28 -24.38 4.18
CA SER A 36 -16.95 -24.74 4.65
C SER A 36 -16.56 -23.95 5.90
N GLU A 37 -15.47 -24.36 6.56
CA GLU A 37 -15.00 -23.67 7.76
C GLU A 37 -14.54 -22.24 7.45
N ALA A 38 -14.96 -21.30 8.29
CA ALA A 38 -14.51 -19.91 8.22
C ALA A 38 -13.00 -19.79 8.52
N PRO A 39 -12.32 -18.75 8.01
CA PRO A 39 -10.90 -18.53 8.27
C PRO A 39 -10.61 -18.35 9.77
N LYS A 40 -9.83 -19.30 10.32
CA LYS A 40 -9.38 -19.39 11.73
C LYS A 40 -8.10 -18.58 12.01
N GLU A 41 -7.61 -17.82 11.03
CA GLU A 41 -6.39 -17.02 11.14
C GLU A 41 -6.48 -15.95 12.24
N ARG A 42 -5.34 -15.69 12.91
CA ARG A 42 -5.18 -14.63 13.91
C ARG A 42 -5.10 -13.26 13.23
N ALA A 43 -6.25 -12.69 12.90
CA ALA A 43 -6.32 -11.46 12.11
C ALA A 43 -5.53 -10.28 12.68
N GLY A 44 -5.40 -10.15 14.00
CA GLY A 44 -4.57 -9.10 14.60
C GLY A 44 -3.11 -9.16 14.14
N ILE A 45 -2.53 -10.36 14.05
CA ILE A 45 -1.13 -10.54 13.60
C ILE A 45 -1.02 -10.18 12.12
N TYR A 46 -1.95 -10.65 11.29
CA TYR A 46 -1.94 -10.31 9.87
C TYR A 46 -2.15 -8.82 9.62
N CYS A 47 -2.99 -8.14 10.40
CA CYS A 47 -3.12 -6.69 10.35
C CYS A 47 -1.79 -5.98 10.60
N VAL A 48 -1.00 -6.42 11.58
CA VAL A 48 0.33 -5.86 11.85
C VAL A 48 1.27 -6.11 10.66
N VAL A 49 1.30 -7.34 10.14
CA VAL A 49 2.17 -7.69 8.99
C VAL A 49 1.82 -6.84 7.76
N VAL A 50 0.54 -6.72 7.40
CA VAL A 50 0.13 -5.91 6.25
C VAL A 50 0.30 -4.41 6.49
N ALA A 51 0.16 -3.94 7.74
CA ALA A 51 0.46 -2.55 8.09
C ALA A 51 1.94 -2.23 7.89
N ILE A 52 2.85 -3.11 8.32
CA ILE A 52 4.30 -2.96 8.11
C ILE A 52 4.61 -2.98 6.60
N MET A 53 3.99 -3.88 5.84
CA MET A 53 4.15 -3.92 4.39
C MET A 53 3.66 -2.63 3.72
N GLY A 54 2.45 -2.16 4.07
CA GLY A 54 1.91 -0.91 3.56
C GLY A 54 2.78 0.29 3.93
N PHE A 55 3.31 0.32 5.15
CA PHE A 55 4.24 1.36 5.58
C PHE A 55 5.52 1.37 4.74
N ALA A 56 6.13 0.20 4.54
CA ALA A 56 7.33 0.06 3.72
C ALA A 56 7.07 0.50 2.27
N VAL A 57 5.97 0.04 1.65
CA VAL A 57 5.58 0.44 0.29
C VAL A 57 5.33 1.94 0.21
N GLY A 58 4.61 2.51 1.17
CA GLY A 58 4.33 3.94 1.20
C GLY A 58 5.60 4.78 1.38
N SER A 59 6.59 4.31 2.15
CA SER A 59 7.89 4.99 2.29
C SER A 59 8.75 4.97 1.02
N LEU A 60 8.57 3.95 0.16
CA LEU A 60 9.21 3.90 -1.15
C LEU A 60 8.45 4.74 -2.19
N TYR A 61 7.13 4.85 -2.04
CA TYR A 61 6.28 5.63 -2.92
C TYR A 61 6.36 7.14 -2.66
N GLN A 62 6.58 7.55 -1.41
CA GLN A 62 6.74 8.95 -1.00
C GLN A 62 7.71 9.74 -1.91
N PRO A 63 8.98 9.35 -2.11
CA PRO A 63 9.92 10.10 -2.95
C PRO A 63 9.57 10.04 -4.44
N LEU A 64 8.87 8.98 -4.89
CA LEU A 64 8.36 8.88 -6.26
C LEU A 64 7.24 9.91 -6.50
N HIS A 65 6.37 10.09 -5.52
CA HIS A 65 5.27 11.05 -5.60
C HIS A 65 5.77 12.48 -5.60
N GLU A 66 6.74 12.81 -4.75
CA GLU A 66 7.34 14.15 -4.67
C GLU A 66 8.06 14.52 -5.98
N ARG A 67 8.82 13.58 -6.57
CA ARG A 67 9.40 13.76 -7.91
C ARG A 67 8.31 13.97 -8.97
N GLY A 68 7.27 13.14 -8.94
CA GLY A 68 6.16 13.26 -9.88
C GLY A 68 5.48 14.62 -9.81
N ALA A 69 5.23 15.13 -8.61
CA ALA A 69 4.63 16.45 -8.39
C ALA A 69 5.52 17.56 -8.96
N ALA A 70 6.83 17.52 -8.68
CA ALA A 70 7.79 18.49 -9.22
C ALA A 70 7.86 18.47 -10.76
N CYS A 71 7.80 17.28 -11.37
CA CYS A 71 7.79 17.12 -12.83
C CYS A 71 6.52 17.70 -13.48
N ILE A 72 5.36 17.54 -12.82
CA ILE A 72 4.09 18.10 -13.26
C ILE A 72 4.14 19.63 -13.19
N GLU A 73 4.66 20.19 -12.10
CA GLU A 73 4.83 21.64 -11.94
C GLU A 73 5.78 22.23 -13.00
N ALA A 74 6.84 21.50 -13.35
CA ALA A 74 7.77 21.86 -14.41
C ALA A 74 7.23 21.64 -15.84
N SER A 75 5.99 21.18 -16.01
CA SER A 75 5.39 20.82 -17.32
C SER A 75 6.23 19.82 -18.13
N GLN A 76 7.01 18.97 -17.46
CA GLN A 76 7.87 17.96 -18.07
C GLN A 76 7.14 16.62 -18.20
N PRO A 77 7.54 15.75 -19.15
CA PRO A 77 6.98 14.41 -19.27
C PRO A 77 7.23 13.59 -18.00
N VAL A 78 6.16 13.37 -17.23
CA VAL A 78 6.19 12.76 -15.87
C VAL A 78 6.96 11.44 -15.85
N VAL A 79 6.73 10.56 -16.82
CA VAL A 79 7.39 9.25 -16.89
C VAL A 79 8.91 9.39 -17.05
N GLN A 80 9.35 10.30 -17.92
CA GLN A 80 10.78 10.51 -18.18
C GLN A 80 11.45 11.19 -16.98
N CYS A 81 10.78 12.15 -16.37
CA CYS A 81 11.32 12.89 -15.25
C CYS A 81 11.39 12.03 -13.97
N VAL A 82 10.36 11.23 -13.65
CA VAL A 82 10.36 10.37 -12.45
C VAL A 82 11.31 9.17 -12.56
N LEU A 83 11.41 8.55 -13.73
CA LEU A 83 12.23 7.33 -13.93
C LEU A 83 13.65 7.60 -14.43
N PHE A 84 13.87 8.72 -15.14
CA PHE A 84 15.15 9.03 -15.80
C PHE A 84 15.77 10.37 -15.38
N GLN A 85 15.24 11.10 -14.38
CA GLN A 85 16.08 12.05 -13.63
C GLN A 85 17.12 11.25 -12.83
N ALA A 86 18.14 10.80 -13.55
CA ALA A 86 19.44 10.50 -12.99
C ALA A 86 20.00 11.83 -12.50
N ARG A 87 20.06 11.96 -11.16
CA ARG A 87 20.91 12.86 -10.36
C ARG A 87 21.32 14.18 -11.01
#